data_AF-A0A3D0UJ98-F1
#
_entry.id   AF-A0A3D0UJ98-F1
#
_cell.length_a   1.000
_cell.length_b   1.000
_cell.length_c   1.000
_cell.angle_alpha   90.00
_cell.angle_beta   90.00
_cell.angle_gamma   90.00
#
_symmetry.space_group_name_H-M   'P 1'
#
loop_
_entity.id
_entity.type
_entity.pdbx_description
1 polymer ?
#
loop_
_entity_poly.entity_id
_entity_poly.type
_entity_poly.pdbx_seq_one_letter_code
_entity_poly.pdbx_strand_id
1 'polypeptide(L)' 'VRYIPDQRIVESKSLKLYFWSYRNEGIFHEHVTNVILDDLVAALEPRWCEVIADFGIRGGIAISVRAEYKKPEKQVNT' A
#
# COMPACT_ATOMS: atom_id res chain seq x y z
N VAL A 1 -5.89 0.61 -3.72
CA VAL A 1 -4.51 0.33 -4.22
C VAL A 1 -4.48 0.55 -5.72
N ARG A 2 -3.54 1.35 -6.19
CA ARG A 2 -3.24 1.55 -7.61
C ARG A 2 -1.75 1.32 -7.82
N TYR A 3 -1.35 0.68 -8.91
CA TYR A 3 0.07 0.45 -9.18
C TYR A 3 0.33 0.25 -10.67
N ILE A 4 1.56 0.54 -11.07
CA ILE A 4 2.10 0.20 -12.40
C ILE A 4 3.08 -0.95 -12.18
N PRO A 5 2.77 -2.18 -12.65
CA PRO A 5 3.62 -3.34 -12.43
C PRO A 5 4.97 -3.20 -13.15
N ASP A 6 5.96 -3.95 -12.66
CA ASP A 6 7.15 -4.32 -13.43
C ASP A 6 6.96 -5.76 -13.95
N GLN A 7 7.65 -6.74 -13.38
CA GLN A 7 7.57 -8.15 -13.80
C GLN A 7 6.54 -8.99 -13.03
N ARG A 8 5.99 -8.46 -11.93
CA ARG A 8 5.07 -9.19 -11.04
C ARG A 8 3.76 -8.42 -10.86
N ILE A 9 2.68 -9.17 -10.72
CA ILE A 9 1.35 -8.67 -10.40
C ILE A 9 0.84 -9.35 -9.13
N VAL A 10 0.02 -8.64 -8.35
CA VAL A 10 -0.64 -9.23 -7.19
C VAL A 10 -1.89 -9.99 -7.62
N GLU A 11 -2.07 -11.18 -7.08
CA GLU A 11 -3.27 -11.99 -7.30
C GLU A 11 -4.41 -11.52 -6.37
N SER A 12 -5.63 -11.36 -6.90
CA SER A 12 -6.71 -10.65 -6.22
C SER A 12 -7.24 -11.36 -4.97
N LYS A 13 -7.26 -12.70 -4.95
CA LYS A 13 -7.68 -13.48 -3.78
C LYS A 13 -6.67 -13.33 -2.63
N SER A 14 -5.37 -13.41 -2.91
CA SER A 14 -4.31 -13.23 -1.92
C SER A 14 -4.33 -11.81 -1.34
N LEU A 15 -4.54 -10.79 -2.17
CA LEU A 15 -4.68 -9.40 -1.72
C LEU A 15 -5.87 -9.23 -0.76
N LYS A 16 -7.02 -9.86 -1.07
CA LYS A 16 -8.17 -9.87 -0.17
C LYS A 16 -7.86 -10.52 1.17
N LEU A 17 -7.20 -11.69 1.16
CA LEU A 17 -6.83 -12.41 2.37
C LEU A 17 -5.83 -11.62 3.22
N TYR A 18 -4.90 -10.94 2.57
CA TYR A 18 -3.96 -10.02 3.21
C TYR A 18 -4.69 -8.85 3.91
N PHE A 19 -5.64 -8.18 3.26
CA PHE A 19 -6.42 -7.14 3.96
C PHE A 19 -7.22 -7.69 5.15
N TRP A 20 -7.71 -8.93 5.07
CA TRP A 20 -8.44 -9.55 6.17
C TRP A 20 -7.56 -9.89 7.38
N SER A 21 -6.25 -10.03 7.23
CA SER A 21 -5.37 -10.32 8.38
C SER A 21 -5.34 -9.16 9.39
N TYR A 22 -5.62 -7.93 8.95
CA TYR A 22 -5.68 -6.74 9.83
C TYR A 22 -7.00 -6.60 10.61
N ARG A 23 -8.00 -7.46 10.39
CA ARG A 23 -9.35 -7.29 10.96
C ARG A 23 -9.36 -7.19 12.50
N ASN A 24 -8.47 -7.93 13.15
CA ASN A 24 -8.41 -8.02 14.62
C ASN A 24 -7.18 -7.28 15.19
N GLU A 25 -6.49 -6.49 14.37
CA GLU A 25 -5.27 -5.79 14.75
C GLU A 25 -5.56 -4.34 15.14
N GLY A 26 -5.10 -3.95 16.34
CA GLY A 26 -5.16 -2.58 16.82
C GLY A 26 -4.02 -1.73 16.26
N ILE A 27 -4.21 -1.15 15.09
CA ILE A 27 -3.17 -0.41 14.36
C ILE A 27 -3.62 1.02 14.00
N PHE A 28 -2.70 1.98 14.06
CA PHE A 28 -2.97 3.35 13.62
C PHE A 28 -3.24 3.40 12.11
N HIS A 29 -4.15 4.28 11.70
CA HIS A 29 -4.58 4.44 10.30
C HIS A 29 -3.40 4.77 9.37
N GLU A 30 -2.51 5.64 9.81
CA GLU A 30 -1.31 6.04 9.08
C GLU A 30 -0.33 4.88 8.96
N HIS A 31 -0.14 4.13 10.06
CA HIS A 31 0.80 3.03 10.09
C HIS A 31 0.37 1.88 9.17
N VAL A 32 -0.89 1.44 9.24
CA VAL A 32 -1.38 0.34 8.40
C VAL A 32 -1.31 0.68 6.92
N THR A 33 -1.56 1.94 6.55
CA THR A 33 -1.49 2.38 5.15
C THR A 33 -0.06 2.31 4.60
N ASN A 34 0.93 2.70 5.41
CA ASN A 34 2.35 2.60 5.03
C ASN A 34 2.81 1.13 4.97
N VAL A 35 2.44 0.30 5.96
CA VAL A 35 2.76 -1.14 5.95
C VAL A 35 2.23 -1.83 4.70
N ILE A 36 0.97 -1.54 4.31
CA ILE A 36 0.38 -2.10 3.09
C ILE A 36 1.19 -1.68 1.85
N LEU A 37 1.64 -0.42 1.77
CA LEU A 37 2.47 0.04 0.66
C LEU A 37 3.81 -0.69 0.64
N ASP A 38 4.49 -0.76 1.77
CA ASP A 38 5.82 -1.38 1.91
C ASP A 38 5.78 -2.86 1.52
N ASP A 39 4.79 -3.61 2.01
CA ASP A 39 4.62 -5.03 1.69
C ASP A 39 4.33 -5.25 0.20
N LEU A 40 3.49 -4.40 -0.41
CA LEU A 40 3.23 -4.46 -1.86
C LEU A 40 4.47 -4.12 -2.69
N VAL A 41 5.26 -3.13 -2.26
CA VAL A 41 6.52 -2.77 -2.93
C VAL A 41 7.53 -3.89 -2.84
N ALA A 42 7.68 -4.50 -1.66
CA ALA A 42 8.58 -5.64 -1.45
C ALA A 42 8.18 -6.86 -2.28
N ALA A 43 6.88 -7.16 -2.38
CA ALA A 43 6.39 -8.32 -3.13
C ALA A 43 6.46 -8.13 -4.66
N LEU A 44 6.16 -6.93 -5.14
CA LEU A 44 5.90 -6.68 -6.57
C LEU A 44 7.03 -5.94 -7.30
N GLU A 45 7.92 -5.26 -6.55
CA GLU A 45 8.96 -4.38 -7.09
C GLU A 45 8.43 -3.42 -8.20
N PRO A 46 7.29 -2.74 -7.97
CA PRO A 46 6.57 -2.05 -9.04
C PRO A 46 7.33 -0.83 -9.54
N ARG A 47 6.94 -0.29 -10.71
CA ARG A 47 7.46 0.99 -11.18
C ARG A 47 6.90 2.17 -10.37
N TRP A 48 5.65 2.03 -9.95
CA TRP A 48 4.93 2.98 -9.10
C TRP A 48 3.83 2.25 -8.34
N CYS A 49 3.57 2.63 -7.10
CA CYS A 49 2.50 2.07 -6.28
C CYS A 49 1.92 3.14 -5.35
N GLU A 50 0.62 3.08 -5.12
CA GLU A 50 -0.11 3.98 -4.24
C GLU A 50 -1.19 3.24 -3.47
N VAL A 51 -1.25 3.55 -2.18
CA VAL A 51 -2.28 3.08 -1.26
C VAL A 51 -3.00 4.31 -0.72
N ILE A 52 -4.32 4.35 -0.95
CA ILE A 52 -5.24 5.28 -0.31
C ILE A 52 -6.16 4.44 0.55
N ALA A 53 -6.23 4.78 1.84
CA ALA A 53 -7.11 4.16 2.80
C ALA A 53 -8.06 5.23 3.38
N ASP A 54 -9.34 5.07 3.08
CA ASP A 54 -10.42 5.92 3.59
C ASP A 54 -11.04 5.24 4.81
N PHE A 55 -10.87 5.84 5.98
CA PHE A 55 -11.34 5.28 7.24
C PHE A 55 -12.70 5.84 7.63
N GLY A 56 -13.51 5.00 8.27
CA GLY A 56 -14.81 5.42 8.81
C GLY A 56 -14.68 6.54 9.83
N ILE A 57 -15.66 7.44 9.84
CA ILE A 57 -15.70 8.61 10.74
C ILE A 57 -15.73 8.15 12.20
N ARG A 58 -14.87 8.74 13.03
CA ARG A 58 -14.86 8.55 14.50
C ARG A 58 -14.84 9.90 15.18
N GLY A 59 -15.75 10.11 16.15
CA GLY A 59 -15.84 11.39 16.88
C GLY A 59 -16.10 12.61 15.98
N GLY A 60 -16.76 12.42 14.83
CA GLY A 60 -17.01 13.49 13.86
C GLY A 60 -15.83 13.84 12.95
N ILE A 61 -14.70 13.13 13.06
CA ILE A 61 -13.50 13.36 12.24
C ILE A 61 -13.35 12.22 11.22
N ALA A 62 -13.19 12.59 9.95
CA ALA A 62 -12.84 11.66 8.87
C ALA A 62 -11.31 11.64 8.69
N ILE A 63 -10.76 10.47 8.40
CA ILE A 63 -9.33 10.29 8.13
C ILE A 63 -9.18 9.57 6.81
N SER A 64 -8.39 10.15 5.90
CA SER A 64 -7.93 9.52 4.67
C SER A 64 -6.41 9.62 4.63
N VAL A 65 -5.75 8.48 4.43
CA VAL A 65 -4.29 8.41 4.37
C VAL A 65 -3.88 8.01 2.97
N ARG A 66 -2.93 8.75 2.39
CA ARG A 66 -2.30 8.45 1.10
C ARG A 66 -0.82 8.19 1.30
N ALA A 67 -0.35 7.02 0.83
CA ALA A 67 1.06 6.66 0.76
C ALA A 67 1.41 6.29 -0.69
N GLU A 68 2.59 6.73 -1.15
CA GLU A 68 3.02 6.57 -2.55
C GLU A 68 4.49 6.16 -2.64
N TYR A 69 4.79 5.23 -3.55
CA TYR A 69 6.13 4.78 -3.92
C TYR A 69 6.37 4.99 -5.41
N LYS A 70 7.56 5.49 -5.75
CA LYS A 70 8.07 5.59 -7.12
C LYS A 70 9.47 4.98 -7.17
N LYS A 71 9.71 4.06 -8.11
CA LYS A 71 11.02 3.43 -8.28
C LYS A 71 12.07 4.53 -8.56
N PRO A 72 13.17 4.61 -7.79
CA PRO A 72 14.20 5.61 -8.03
C PRO A 72 14.87 5.34 -9.37
N GLU A 73 15.19 6.41 -10.11
CA GLU A 73 15.96 6.30 -11.34
C GLU A 73 17.34 5.74 -11.02
N LYS A 74 17.77 4.71 -11.76
CA LYS A 74 19.15 4.23 -11.67
C LYS A 74 20.04 5.32 -12.26
N GLN A 75 20.91 5.94 -11.45
CA GLN A 75 21.98 6.78 -11.97
C GLN A 75 22.89 5.89 -12.82
N VAL A 76 22.86 6.08 -14.13
CA VAL A 76 23.77 5.44 -15.06
C VAL A 76 25.09 6.19 -14.98
N ASN A 77 26.00 5.71 -14.12
CA ASN A 77 27.39 6.19 -14.16
C ASN A 77 28.00 5.73 -15.49
N THR A 78 28.28 6.68 -16.38
CA THR A 78 28.99 6.49 -17.65
C THR A 78 30.50 6.49 -17.41
#